data_AF-A0A2G6NUK4-F1
#
_entry.id   AF-A0A2G6NUK4-F1
#
_cell.length_a   1.000
_cell.length_b   1.000
_cell.length_c   1.000
_cell.angle_alpha   90.00
_cell.angle_beta   90.00
_cell.angle_gamma   90.00
#
_symmetry.space_group_name_H-M   'P 1'
#
loop_
_entity.id
_entity.type
_entity.pdbx_description
1 polymer ?
#
loop_
_entity_poly.entity_id
_entity_poly.type
_entity_poly.pdbx_seq_one_letter_code
_entity_poly.pdbx_strand_id
1 'polypeptide(L)'
;MAGLMAVTQLKIDAEIVHSVVLILLAGATLALALTFGLGTREITRNLVAGFYARKLFAVGESIEVQGVRGSLSGVTPLLVVIETANGLTTLPNAIFLEDVTRQES
;
A
#
# COMPACT_ATOMS: atom_id res chain seq x y z
N MET A 1 2.69 -60.88 -4.00
CA MET A 1 2.17 -59.86 -4.92
C MET A 1 1.22 -58.86 -4.25
N ALA A 2 0.24 -59.29 -3.44
CA ALA A 2 -0.72 -58.39 -2.78
C ALA A 2 -0.10 -57.29 -1.89
N GLY A 3 0.97 -57.60 -1.14
CA GLY A 3 1.63 -56.62 -0.28
C GLY A 3 2.31 -55.46 -1.04
N LEU A 4 2.88 -55.72 -2.22
CA LEU A 4 3.49 -54.67 -3.05
C LEU A 4 2.42 -53.73 -3.61
N MET A 5 1.28 -54.28 -4.05
CA MET A 5 0.15 -53.49 -4.54
C MET A 5 -0.41 -52.57 -3.45
N ALA A 6 -0.57 -53.07 -2.22
CA ALA A 6 -1.04 -52.28 -1.09
C ALA A 6 -0.10 -51.10 -0.77
N VAL A 7 1.22 -51.31 -0.82
CA VAL A 7 2.21 -50.24 -0.59
C VAL A 7 2.17 -49.20 -1.70
N THR A 8 2.04 -49.61 -2.96
CA THR A 8 1.95 -48.67 -4.10
C THR A 8 0.68 -47.84 -4.01
N GLN A 9 -0.46 -48.45 -3.67
CA GLN A 9 -1.73 -47.75 -3.51
C GLN A 9 -1.66 -46.72 -2.37
N LEU A 10 -1.11 -47.10 -1.22
CA LEU A 10 -0.93 -46.20 -0.08
C LEU A 10 -0.04 -44.99 -0.43
N LYS A 11 1.00 -45.19 -1.24
CA LYS A 11 1.87 -44.09 -1.71
C LYS A 11 1.13 -43.12 -2.62
N ILE A 12 0.34 -43.63 -3.55
CA ILE A 12 -0.47 -42.81 -4.47
C ILE A 12 -1.50 -41.99 -3.68
N ASP A 13 -2.18 -42.61 -2.72
CA ASP A 13 -3.15 -41.92 -1.87
C ASP A 13 -2.48 -40.80 -1.04
N ALA A 14 -1.30 -41.08 -0.48
CA ALA A 14 -0.50 -40.09 0.25
C ALA A 14 -0.04 -38.92 -0.64
N GLU A 15 0.35 -39.20 -1.90
CA GLU A 15 0.78 -38.17 -2.86
C GLU A 15 -0.37 -37.24 -3.27
N ILE A 16 -1.57 -37.78 -3.46
CA ILE A 16 -2.77 -36.98 -3.75
C ILE A 16 -3.11 -36.08 -2.56
N VAL A 17 -3.14 -36.63 -1.34
CA VAL A 17 -3.41 -35.84 -0.13
C VAL A 17 -2.35 -34.74 0.05
N HIS A 18 -1.08 -35.06 -0.15
CA HIS A 18 0.01 -34.09 -0.08
C HIS A 18 -0.20 -32.94 -1.08
N SER A 19 -0.55 -33.27 -2.32
CA SER A 19 -0.80 -32.29 -3.37
C SER A 19 -1.98 -31.37 -3.03
N VAL A 20 -3.08 -31.92 -2.51
CA VAL A 20 -4.24 -31.12 -2.08
C VAL A 20 -3.86 -30.18 -0.95
N VAL A 21 -3.12 -30.65 0.06
CA VAL A 21 -2.64 -29.80 1.16
C VAL A 21 -1.75 -28.68 0.64
N LEU A 22 -0.82 -28.97 -0.28
CA LEU A 22 0.02 -27.94 -0.90
C LEU A 22 -0.79 -26.89 -1.66
N ILE A 23 -1.79 -27.31 -2.45
CA ILE A 23 -2.66 -26.38 -3.19
C ILE A 23 -3.44 -25.49 -2.23
N LEU A 24 -3.97 -26.03 -1.13
CA LEU A 24 -4.68 -25.25 -0.13
C LEU A 24 -3.76 -24.23 0.54
N LEU A 25 -2.54 -24.62 0.90
CA LEU A 25 -1.55 -23.72 1.49
C LEU A 25 -1.11 -22.63 0.50
N ALA A 26 -0.90 -22.99 -0.77
CA ALA A 26 -0.56 -22.05 -1.83
C ALA A 26 -1.70 -21.04 -2.06
N GLY A 27 -2.95 -21.52 -2.10
CA GLY A 27 -4.14 -20.68 -2.22
C GLY A 27 -4.30 -19.72 -1.06
N ALA A 28 -4.12 -20.21 0.18
CA ALA A 28 -4.17 -19.37 1.38
C ALA A 28 -3.07 -18.30 1.37
N THR A 29 -1.84 -18.68 1.02
CA THR A 29 -0.71 -17.75 0.92
C THR A 29 -0.95 -16.70 -0.16
N LEU A 30 -1.48 -17.11 -1.32
CA LEU A 30 -1.81 -16.20 -2.41
C LEU A 30 -2.93 -15.22 -2.00
N ALA A 31 -3.98 -15.69 -1.33
CA ALA A 31 -5.05 -14.84 -0.83
C ALA A 31 -4.52 -13.79 0.16
N LEU A 32 -3.62 -14.18 1.07
CA LEU A 32 -2.94 -13.24 1.97
C LEU A 32 -2.08 -12.26 1.19
N ALA A 33 -1.23 -12.73 0.28
CA ALA A 33 -0.37 -11.88 -0.54
C ALA A 33 -1.16 -10.84 -1.33
N LEU A 34 -2.31 -11.22 -1.91
CA LEU A 34 -3.20 -10.31 -2.62
C LEU A 34 -3.85 -9.31 -1.67
N THR A 35 -4.33 -9.76 -0.51
CA THR A 35 -4.94 -8.88 0.51
C THR A 35 -3.95 -7.80 0.97
N PHE A 36 -2.71 -8.20 1.30
CA PHE A 36 -1.68 -7.25 1.70
C PHE A 36 -1.20 -6.38 0.53
N GLY A 37 -0.95 -6.97 -0.64
CA GLY A 37 -0.47 -6.24 -1.81
C GLY A 37 -1.47 -5.19 -2.31
N LEU A 38 -2.76 -5.53 -2.37
CA LEU A 38 -3.81 -4.59 -2.74
C LEU A 38 -4.11 -3.62 -1.59
N GLY A 39 -4.14 -4.08 -0.34
CA GLY A 39 -4.45 -3.26 0.83
C GLY A 39 -3.40 -2.18 1.15
N THR A 40 -2.13 -2.42 0.80
CA THR A 40 -1.03 -1.47 1.07
C THR A 40 -0.76 -0.50 -0.07
N ARG A 41 -1.39 -0.68 -1.24
CA ARG A 41 -1.17 0.14 -2.44
C ARG A 41 -1.29 1.64 -2.16
N GLU A 42 -2.30 2.05 -1.40
CA GLU A 42 -2.53 3.47 -1.07
C GLU A 42 -1.45 4.03 -0.14
N ILE A 43 -1.00 3.24 0.84
CA ILE A 43 0.08 3.63 1.75
C ILE A 43 1.38 3.80 0.97
N THR A 44 1.73 2.85 0.10
CA THR A 44 2.92 2.94 -0.76
C THR A 44 2.88 4.18 -1.65
N ARG A 45 1.70 4.48 -2.24
CA ARG A 45 1.51 5.65 -3.08
C ARG A 45 1.77 6.95 -2.31
N ASN A 46 1.19 7.09 -1.12
CA ASN A 46 1.41 8.24 -0.25
C ASN A 46 2.85 8.35 0.23
N LEU A 47 3.51 7.21 0.51
CA LEU A 47 4.90 7.17 0.92
C LEU A 47 5.84 7.72 -0.16
N VAL A 48 5.66 7.25 -1.40
CA VAL A 48 6.43 7.71 -2.56
C VAL A 48 6.14 9.18 -2.82
N ALA A 49 4.86 9.59 -2.87
CA ALA A 49 4.47 10.98 -3.07
C ALA A 49 5.06 11.90 -1.99
N GLY A 50 5.03 11.49 -0.72
CA GLY A 50 5.61 12.24 0.39
C GLY A 50 7.12 12.41 0.30
N PHE A 51 7.82 11.40 -0.21
CA PHE A 51 9.26 11.49 -0.47
C PHE A 51 9.60 12.56 -1.51
N TYR A 52 8.81 12.67 -2.58
CA TYR A 52 8.99 13.72 -3.59
C TYR A 52 8.51 15.09 -3.10
N ALA A 53 7.36 15.16 -2.44
CA ALA A 53 6.81 16.41 -1.92
C ALA A 53 7.78 17.11 -0.96
N ARG A 54 8.48 16.37 -0.09
CA ARG A 54 9.54 16.93 0.77
C ARG A 54 10.71 17.57 0.03
N LYS A 55 10.95 17.22 -1.23
CA LYS A 55 12.01 17.81 -2.05
C LYS A 55 11.53 19.01 -2.87
N LEU A 56 10.23 19.08 -3.16
CA LEU A 56 9.64 20.08 -4.03
C LEU A 56 9.09 21.28 -3.26
N PHE A 57 8.55 21.06 -2.06
CA PHE A 57 7.90 22.10 -1.26
C PHE A 57 8.69 22.44 0.00
N ALA A 58 8.78 23.72 0.30
CA ALA A 58 9.44 24.22 1.50
C ALA A 58 8.41 24.54 2.59
N VAL A 59 8.74 24.22 3.85
CA VAL A 59 7.91 24.61 5.00
C VAL A 59 7.80 26.14 5.06
N GLY A 60 6.59 26.63 5.31
CA GLY A 60 6.24 28.05 5.33
C GLY A 60 5.64 28.58 4.02
N GLU A 61 5.72 27.80 2.94
CA GLU A 61 5.21 28.21 1.64
C GLU A 61 3.68 28.22 1.57
N SER A 62 3.11 29.23 0.90
CA SER A 62 1.67 29.29 0.66
C SER A 62 1.29 28.37 -0.49
N ILE A 63 0.49 27.35 -0.20
CA ILE A 63 0.05 26.37 -1.18
C ILE A 63 -1.48 26.30 -1.23
N GLU A 64 -2.00 26.03 -2.43
CA GLU A 64 -3.40 25.68 -2.64
C GLU A 64 -3.48 24.31 -3.33
N VAL A 65 -4.18 23.37 -2.70
CA VAL A 65 -4.39 22.02 -3.23
C VAL A 65 -5.80 21.54 -2.88
N GLN A 66 -6.55 21.05 -3.87
CA GLN A 66 -7.96 20.66 -3.73
C GLN A 66 -8.84 21.69 -2.98
N GLY A 67 -8.62 22.98 -3.25
CA GLY A 67 -9.38 24.08 -2.65
C GLY A 67 -9.02 24.39 -1.19
N VAL A 68 -8.04 23.69 -0.60
CA VAL A 68 -7.46 24.03 0.71
C VAL A 68 -6.29 24.97 0.47
N ARG A 69 -6.42 26.23 0.92
CA ARG A 69 -5.38 27.25 0.87
C ARG A 69 -4.81 27.50 2.26
N GLY A 70 -3.48 27.49 2.37
CA GLY A 70 -2.79 27.74 3.64
C GLY A 70 -1.28 27.67 3.51
N SER A 71 -0.59 27.77 4.65
CA SER A 71 0.86 27.64 4.71
C SER A 71 1.25 26.19 4.97
N LEU A 72 2.23 25.67 4.24
CA LEU A 72 2.75 24.33 4.44
C LEU A 72 3.49 24.24 5.78
N SER A 73 2.92 23.54 6.75
CA SER A 73 3.54 23.32 8.06
C SER A 73 4.57 22.18 8.02
N GLY A 74 4.34 21.17 7.18
CA GLY A 74 5.29 20.07 7.00
C GLY A 74 4.74 18.90 6.21
N VAL A 75 5.64 18.00 5.80
CA VAL A 75 5.31 16.79 5.02
C VAL A 75 5.81 15.55 5.75
N THR A 76 4.89 14.80 6.34
CA THR A 76 5.16 13.49 6.95
C THR A 76 5.27 12.40 5.87
N PRO A 77 5.66 11.16 6.19
CA PRO A 77 5.75 10.10 5.19
C PRO A 77 4.45 9.84 4.42
N LEU A 78 3.29 9.97 5.07
CA LEU A 78 1.99 9.64 4.47
C LEU A 78 1.10 10.86 4.23
N LEU A 79 1.26 11.90 5.05
CA LEU A 79 0.37 13.07 5.07
C LEU A 79 1.16 14.37 4.95
N VAL A 80 0.54 15.34 4.30
CA VAL A 80 0.95 16.73 4.34
C VAL A 80 0.11 17.49 5.34
N VAL A 81 0.73 18.43 6.05
CA VAL A 81 0.11 19.26 7.07
C VAL A 81 0.10 20.69 6.58
N ILE A 82 -1.09 21.26 6.43
CA ILE A 82 -1.32 22.62 5.97
C ILE A 82 -1.96 23.39 7.11
N GLU A 83 -1.37 24.53 7.47
CA GLU A 83 -1.93 25.47 8.41
C GLU A 83 -2.88 26.43 7.67
N THR A 84 -4.15 26.39 8.05
CA THR A 84 -5.22 27.20 7.46
C THR A 84 -5.77 28.16 8.51
N ALA A 85 -6.60 29.12 8.10
CA ALA A 85 -7.29 30.04 9.01
C ALA A 85 -8.17 29.31 10.05
N ASN A 86 -8.61 28.08 9.75
CA ASN A 86 -9.46 27.28 10.63
C ASN A 86 -8.65 26.28 11.49
N GLY A 87 -7.31 26.30 11.41
CA GLY A 87 -6.41 25.38 12.10
C GLY A 87 -5.64 24.45 11.16
N LEU A 88 -5.07 23.39 11.72
CA LEU A 88 -4.26 22.42 10.99
C LEU A 88 -5.15 21.44 10.20
N THR A 89 -4.92 21.37 8.90
CA THR A 89 -5.56 20.42 7.98
C THR A 89 -4.53 19.42 7.48
N THR A 90 -4.85 18.13 7.51
CA THR A 90 -3.98 17.08 6.99
C THR A 90 -4.57 16.44 5.75
N LEU A 91 -3.75 16.21 4.73
CA LEU A 91 -4.15 15.62 3.46
C LEU A 91 -3.20 14.47 3.09
N PRO A 92 -3.65 13.43 2.37
CA PRO A 92 -2.78 12.40 1.84
C PRO A 92 -1.75 12.99 0.88
N ASN A 93 -0.46 12.64 1.03
CA ASN A 93 0.60 13.15 0.17
C ASN A 93 0.37 12.90 -1.32
N ALA A 94 -0.35 11.84 -1.66
CA ALA A 94 -0.61 11.46 -3.04
C ALA A 94 -1.47 12.47 -3.82
N ILE A 95 -2.11 13.40 -3.11
CA ILE A 95 -2.87 14.52 -3.69
C ILE A 95 -1.99 15.43 -4.56
N PHE A 96 -0.71 15.57 -4.21
CA PHE A 96 0.25 16.38 -4.97
C PHE A 96 0.63 15.77 -6.32
N LEU A 97 0.32 14.49 -6.54
CA LEU A 97 0.53 13.82 -7.82
C LEU A 97 -0.74 13.80 -8.67
N GLU A 98 -1.90 14.13 -8.10
CA GLU A 98 -3.21 14.07 -8.77
C GLU A 98 -3.76 15.42 -9.16
N ASP A 99 -3.39 16.47 -8.43
CA ASP A 99 -3.95 17.80 -8.59
C ASP A 99 -2.86 18.85 -8.89
N VAL A 100 -3.28 19.94 -9.53
CA VAL A 100 -2.40 21.04 -9.89
C VAL A 100 -2.10 21.87 -8.65
N THR A 101 -0.92 21.68 -8.08
CA THR A 101 -0.41 22.56 -7.02
C THR A 101 -0.07 23.92 -7.58
N ARG A 102 -0.72 24.98 -7.08
CA ARG A 102 -0.31 26.35 -7.36
C ARG A 102 0.58 26.85 -6.22
N GLN A 103 1.79 27.21 -6.61
CA GLN A 103 2.81 27.81 -5.75
C GLN A 103 2.82 29.30 -6.07
N GLU A 104 2.35 30.14 -5.15
CA GLU A 104 2.49 31.59 -5.30
C GLU A 104 3.81 32.01 -4.65
N SER A 105 4.81 32.26 -5.50
CA SER A 105 6.14 32.79 -5.12
C SER A 105 6.11 34.29 -4.84
#